data_AF-A0A7D9EHL0-F1
#
_entry.id   AF-A0A7D9EHL0-F1
#
_cell.length_a   1.000
_cell.length_b   1.000
_cell.length_c   1.000
_cell.angle_alpha   90.00
_cell.angle_beta   90.00
_cell.angle_gamma   90.00
#
_symmetry.space_group_name_H-M   'P 1'
#
loop_
_entity.id
_entity.type
_entity.pdbx_description
1 polymer ?
#
loop_
_entity_poly.entity_id
_entity_poly.type
_entity_poly.pdbx_seq_one_letter_code
_entity_poly.pdbx_strand_id
1 'polypeptide(L)'
;RNVRLKAWKGLRPGPPGIDDQPPDEVKNILTPVVLQAEKDMKAWICYPSVTVLRGEIMTPNSPYDCRIKLRTGCRYVTDKDSVCLEEDAILSDYLSHCKLVKKDDKMTLCLPNEEDHKIPEGFGCIFYREAKEKIFSATGDEEERFTVIVLDEKGWDSDSTEKREQKQFGIRVVMNSWSESLLSPEQDWTPEEVVARLDKYMDFLSSLKNYLFDDF
;
A
#
# COMPACT_ATOMS: atom_id res chain seq x y z
N ARG A 1 3.83 -19.37 3.45
CA ARG A 1 3.44 -18.08 4.07
C ARG A 1 3.33 -17.02 2.98
N ASN A 2 2.34 -16.12 3.01
CA ASN A 2 2.22 -15.05 2.01
C ASN A 2 2.80 -13.74 2.55
N VAL A 3 3.75 -13.16 1.81
CA VAL A 3 4.42 -11.90 2.16
C VAL A 3 4.48 -10.99 0.94
N ARG A 4 4.81 -9.71 1.14
CA ARG A 4 4.92 -8.69 0.08
C ARG A 4 6.26 -7.98 0.18
N LEU A 5 6.92 -7.79 -0.96
CA LEU A 5 7.98 -6.80 -1.07
C LEU A 5 7.35 -5.42 -1.33
N LYS A 6 7.68 -4.44 -0.49
CA LYS A 6 7.38 -3.04 -0.73
C LYS A 6 8.68 -2.29 -0.92
N ALA A 7 8.86 -1.64 -2.06
CA ALA A 7 10.04 -0.83 -2.36
C ALA A 7 9.61 0.60 -2.70
N TRP A 8 10.37 1.57 -2.19
CA TRP A 8 10.06 3.00 -2.30
C TRP A 8 11.31 3.76 -2.74
N LYS A 9 11.11 4.77 -3.58
CA LYS A 9 12.15 5.71 -4.02
C LYS A 9 11.72 7.13 -3.63
N GLY A 10 12.65 7.93 -3.09
CA GLY A 10 12.41 9.34 -2.78
C GLY A 10 11.53 9.57 -1.54
N LEU A 11 11.70 8.75 -0.49
CA LEU A 11 11.09 9.05 0.81
C LEU A 11 11.65 10.36 1.34
N ARG A 12 10.78 11.28 1.78
CA ARG A 12 11.25 12.49 2.45
C ARG A 12 12.02 12.07 3.70
N PRO A 13 13.20 12.64 3.97
CA PRO A 13 13.87 12.41 5.25
C PRO A 13 12.90 12.79 6.37
N GLY A 14 12.82 11.93 7.39
CA GLY A 14 12.03 12.21 8.57
C GLY A 14 12.60 13.42 9.32
N PRO A 15 11.94 13.87 10.40
CA PRO A 15 12.55 14.76 11.36
C PRO A 15 13.96 14.26 11.75
N PRO A 16 14.95 15.15 11.95
CA PRO A 16 16.31 14.74 12.29
C PRO A 16 16.32 13.77 13.48
N GLY A 17 16.88 12.58 13.29
CA GLY A 17 16.85 11.46 14.25
C GLY A 17 15.91 10.30 13.89
N ILE A 18 15.12 10.42 12.81
CA ILE A 18 14.22 9.38 12.28
C ILE A 18 14.69 8.88 10.89
N ASP A 19 15.92 9.19 10.51
CA ASP A 19 16.54 8.76 9.25
C ASP A 19 16.87 7.26 9.28
N ASP A 20 15.83 6.43 9.23
CA ASP A 20 15.83 5.02 8.80
C ASP A 20 14.51 4.29 9.07
N GLN A 21 13.49 4.99 9.56
CA GLN A 21 12.19 4.40 9.69
C GLN A 21 11.47 4.30 8.33
N PRO A 22 10.73 3.20 8.11
CA PRO A 22 9.82 3.06 6.97
C PRO A 22 8.78 4.18 6.98
N PRO A 23 8.19 4.55 5.84
CA PRO A 23 7.03 5.46 5.82
C PRO A 23 5.91 4.95 6.72
N ASP A 24 5.09 5.84 7.27
CA ASP A 24 3.96 5.45 8.15
C ASP A 24 2.93 4.56 7.41
N GLU A 25 2.93 4.62 6.07
CA GLU A 25 2.12 3.81 5.16
C GLU A 25 2.63 2.34 5.08
N VAL A 26 3.87 2.07 5.47
CA VAL A 26 4.46 0.73 5.46
C VAL A 26 4.28 0.09 6.83
N LYS A 27 3.21 -0.71 6.95
CA LYS A 27 2.89 -1.51 8.14
C LYS A 27 3.23 -3.00 7.94
N ASN A 28 3.21 -3.73 9.05
CA ASN A 28 3.44 -5.16 9.16
C ASN A 28 4.81 -5.60 8.63
N ILE A 29 5.85 -4.83 8.94
CA ILE A 29 7.20 -5.10 8.47
C ILE A 29 7.75 -6.32 9.18
N LEU A 30 8.21 -7.27 8.36
CA LEU A 30 8.96 -8.43 8.78
C LEU A 30 10.43 -8.08 8.86
N THR A 31 11.05 -7.68 7.74
CA THR A 31 12.47 -7.37 7.70
C THR A 31 12.78 -6.35 6.61
N PRO A 32 13.74 -5.42 6.82
CA PRO A 32 14.26 -4.59 5.74
C PRO A 32 15.01 -5.43 4.71
N VAL A 33 15.00 -4.97 3.46
CA VAL A 33 15.76 -5.55 2.35
C VAL A 33 16.67 -4.45 1.78
N VAL A 34 17.96 -4.74 1.72
CA VAL A 34 18.94 -3.84 1.11
C VAL A 34 19.06 -4.23 -0.36
N LEU A 35 18.54 -3.40 -1.26
CA LEU A 35 18.66 -3.64 -2.70
C LEU A 35 20.09 -3.35 -3.14
N GLN A 36 20.77 -4.36 -3.70
CA GLN A 36 22.19 -4.25 -4.05
C GLN A 36 22.43 -3.23 -5.18
N ALA A 37 21.55 -3.22 -6.18
CA ALA A 37 21.65 -2.34 -7.34
C ALA A 37 21.09 -0.93 -7.08
N GLU A 38 20.14 -0.78 -6.15
CA GLU A 38 19.34 0.44 -5.96
C GLU A 38 19.49 0.97 -4.54
N LYS A 39 20.68 1.48 -4.20
CA LYS A 39 21.01 1.94 -2.83
C LYS A 39 20.18 3.14 -2.35
N ASP A 40 19.60 3.90 -3.28
CA ASP A 40 18.73 5.04 -2.99
C ASP A 40 17.26 4.63 -2.75
N MET A 41 16.94 3.35 -2.92
CA MET A 41 15.64 2.78 -2.59
C MET A 41 15.65 2.14 -1.21
N LYS A 42 14.54 2.29 -0.50
CA LYS A 42 14.28 1.53 0.73
C LYS A 42 13.25 0.44 0.43
N ALA A 43 13.51 -0.77 0.90
CA ALA A 43 12.64 -1.91 0.66
C ALA A 43 12.42 -2.74 1.94
N TRP A 44 11.25 -3.36 2.03
CA TRP A 44 10.84 -4.18 3.18
C TRP A 44 10.02 -5.38 2.74
N ILE A 45 10.24 -6.51 3.39
CA ILE A 45 9.30 -7.63 3.40
C ILE A 45 8.24 -7.33 4.45
N CYS A 46 6.97 -7.42 4.07
CA CYS A 46 5.83 -7.15 4.93
C CYS A 46 4.81 -8.29 4.87
N TYR A 47 4.09 -8.53 5.96
CA TYR A 47 2.84 -9.27 5.86
C TYR A 47 1.79 -8.46 5.09
N PRO A 48 0.90 -9.13 4.35
CA PRO A 48 -0.32 -8.51 3.83
C PRO A 48 -1.07 -7.81 4.97
N SER A 49 -1.58 -6.60 4.71
CA SER A 49 -2.45 -5.94 5.67
C SER A 49 -3.73 -6.74 5.90
N VAL A 50 -4.07 -6.99 7.16
CA VAL A 50 -5.31 -7.66 7.54
C VAL A 50 -6.43 -6.62 7.49
N THR A 51 -7.50 -6.94 6.77
CA THR A 51 -8.72 -6.13 6.78
C THR A 51 -9.62 -6.64 7.89
N VAL A 52 -9.91 -5.80 8.87
CA VAL A 52 -10.79 -6.15 9.99
C VAL A 52 -12.23 -5.73 9.75
N LEU A 53 -12.43 -4.68 8.94
CA LEU A 53 -13.75 -4.21 8.53
C LEU A 53 -13.71 -3.88 7.04
N ARG A 54 -14.77 -4.28 6.33
CA ARG A 54 -15.04 -3.87 4.96
C ARG A 54 -16.52 -3.54 4.83
N GLY A 55 -16.81 -2.31 4.45
CA GLY A 55 -18.14 -1.87 4.04
C GLY A 55 -18.14 -1.54 2.55
N GLU A 56 -19.17 -2.00 1.84
CA GLU A 56 -19.43 -1.62 0.45
C GLU A 56 -20.65 -0.72 0.42
N ILE A 57 -20.51 0.43 -0.23
CA ILE A 57 -21.53 1.47 -0.29
C ILE A 57 -21.91 1.62 -1.75
N MET A 58 -23.06 1.03 -2.09
CA MET A 58 -23.64 1.17 -3.41
C MET A 58 -24.24 2.57 -3.54
N THR A 59 -23.85 3.29 -4.58
CA THR A 59 -24.37 4.64 -4.83
C THR A 59 -25.40 4.57 -5.95
N PRO A 60 -26.69 4.85 -5.69
CA PRO A 60 -27.71 4.85 -6.74
C PRO A 60 -27.33 5.79 -7.89
N ASN A 61 -27.62 5.38 -9.12
CA ASN A 61 -27.33 6.15 -10.35
C ASN A 61 -25.83 6.48 -10.56
N SER A 62 -24.92 5.77 -9.88
CA SER A 62 -23.49 5.88 -10.10
C SER A 62 -22.99 4.57 -10.72
N PRO A 63 -22.13 4.62 -11.76
CA PRO A 63 -21.41 3.42 -12.22
C PRO A 63 -20.28 3.02 -11.25
N TYR A 64 -20.04 3.82 -10.20
CA TYR A 64 -18.99 3.60 -9.20
C TYR A 64 -19.58 3.38 -7.81
N ASP A 65 -19.17 2.27 -7.18
CA ASP A 65 -19.42 1.98 -5.78
C ASP A 65 -18.25 2.45 -4.91
N CYS A 66 -18.56 2.87 -3.69
CA CYS A 66 -17.56 3.23 -2.70
C CYS A 66 -17.28 2.04 -1.78
N ARG A 67 -16.04 1.95 -1.29
CA ARG A 67 -15.65 0.90 -0.34
C ARG A 67 -14.82 1.46 0.78
N ILE A 68 -15.28 1.25 2.01
CA ILE A 68 -14.55 1.58 3.22
C ILE A 68 -13.85 0.31 3.72
N LYS A 69 -12.56 0.43 4.06
CA LYS A 69 -11.79 -0.67 4.63
C LYS A 69 -11.05 -0.17 5.87
N LEU A 70 -11.31 -0.79 7.01
CA LEU A 70 -10.45 -0.66 8.18
C LEU A 70 -9.42 -1.78 8.17
N ARG A 71 -8.15 -1.41 8.32
CA ARG A 71 -7.04 -2.36 8.37
C ARG A 71 -6.28 -2.16 9.67
N THR A 72 -5.99 -3.26 10.34
CA THR A 72 -5.13 -3.26 11.52
C THR A 72 -3.77 -3.86 11.17
N GLY A 73 -2.78 -3.51 11.98
CA GLY A 73 -1.44 -4.02 11.81
C GLY A 73 -0.42 -3.21 12.60
N CYS A 74 0.44 -3.90 13.34
CA CYS A 74 1.60 -3.30 13.97
C CYS A 74 2.56 -2.79 12.89
N ARG A 75 3.39 -1.78 13.21
CA ARG A 75 4.41 -1.30 12.27
C ARG A 75 5.44 -2.40 11.97
N TYR A 76 5.87 -3.10 13.02
CA TYR A 76 6.77 -4.25 12.95
C TYR A 76 6.11 -5.49 13.56
N VAL A 77 6.42 -6.65 13.00
CA VAL A 77 6.03 -7.95 13.53
C VAL A 77 7.10 -8.41 14.51
N THR A 78 6.75 -8.54 15.78
CA THR A 78 7.69 -8.89 16.86
C THR A 78 7.74 -10.39 17.14
N ASP A 79 6.64 -11.11 16.88
CA ASP A 79 6.50 -12.52 17.26
C ASP A 79 6.82 -13.40 16.05
N LYS A 80 8.05 -13.90 16.00
CA LYS A 80 8.53 -14.82 14.97
C LYS A 80 9.21 -16.02 15.60
N ASP A 81 8.84 -17.21 15.15
CA ASP A 81 9.59 -18.42 15.47
C ASP A 81 10.88 -18.51 14.63
N SER A 82 11.73 -19.49 14.96
CA SER A 82 13.00 -19.70 14.27
C SER A 82 12.85 -19.98 12.77
N VAL A 83 11.77 -20.67 12.38
CA VAL A 83 11.49 -21.01 10.99
C VAL A 83 11.14 -19.75 10.19
N CYS A 84 10.31 -18.87 10.75
CA CYS A 84 9.96 -17.59 10.15
C CYS A 84 11.18 -16.69 9.96
N LEU A 85 12.13 -16.69 10.90
CA LEU A 85 13.36 -15.93 10.80
C LEU A 85 14.28 -16.44 9.68
N GLU A 86 14.40 -17.75 9.54
CA GLU A 86 15.16 -18.39 8.46
C GLU A 86 14.54 -18.10 7.08
N GLU A 87 13.22 -18.30 6.94
CA GLU A 87 12.49 -17.98 5.71
C GLU A 87 12.62 -16.50 5.33
N ASP A 88 12.53 -15.59 6.31
CA ASP A 88 12.69 -14.14 6.09
C ASP A 88 14.11 -13.81 5.60
N ALA A 89 15.13 -14.48 6.12
CA ALA A 89 16.53 -14.29 5.72
C ALA A 89 16.78 -14.78 4.29
N ILE A 90 16.31 -15.99 3.96
CA ILE A 90 16.40 -16.58 2.61
C ILE A 90 15.69 -15.67 1.59
N LEU A 91 14.49 -15.22 1.91
CA LEU A 91 13.72 -14.37 1.01
C LEU A 91 14.33 -12.96 0.89
N SER A 92 14.87 -12.41 1.97
CA SER A 92 15.56 -11.10 1.94
C SER A 92 16.79 -11.15 1.05
N ASP A 93 17.60 -12.21 1.14
CA ASP A 93 18.74 -12.44 0.26
C ASP A 93 18.31 -12.49 -1.21
N TYR A 94 17.29 -13.28 -1.54
CA TYR A 94 16.77 -13.33 -2.91
C TYR A 94 16.29 -11.96 -3.40
N LEU A 95 15.44 -11.28 -2.63
CA LEU A 95 14.88 -10.00 -3.03
C LEU A 95 15.91 -8.85 -3.04
N SER A 96 17.07 -8.99 -2.39
CA SER A 96 18.17 -8.02 -2.46
C SER A 96 18.72 -7.84 -3.88
N HIS A 97 18.51 -8.83 -4.75
CA HIS A 97 18.93 -8.84 -6.15
C HIS A 97 17.87 -8.24 -7.10
N CYS A 98 16.75 -7.72 -6.59
CA CYS A 98 15.79 -6.98 -7.41
C CYS A 98 16.45 -5.74 -8.04
N LYS A 99 16.08 -5.41 -9.28
CA LYS A 99 16.65 -4.29 -10.05
C LYS A 99 15.55 -3.37 -10.54
N LEU A 100 15.81 -2.06 -10.61
CA LEU A 100 14.95 -1.16 -11.38
C LEU A 100 15.34 -1.22 -12.86
N VAL A 101 14.35 -1.46 -13.71
CA VAL A 101 14.52 -1.41 -15.16
C VAL A 101 13.62 -0.32 -15.72
N LYS A 102 14.19 0.57 -16.53
CA LYS A 102 13.41 1.55 -17.28
C LYS A 102 12.74 0.85 -18.47
N LYS A 103 11.41 0.80 -18.49
CA LYS A 103 10.59 0.31 -19.61
C LYS A 103 9.54 1.37 -19.95
N ASP A 104 9.47 1.81 -21.21
CA ASP A 104 8.49 2.78 -21.71
C ASP A 104 8.38 4.05 -20.84
N ASP A 105 9.53 4.65 -20.51
CA ASP A 105 9.65 5.82 -19.62
C ASP A 105 9.11 5.65 -18.18
N LYS A 106 8.87 4.41 -17.76
CA LYS A 106 8.52 4.04 -16.38
C LYS A 106 9.65 3.21 -15.75
N MET A 107 9.93 3.47 -14.48
CA MET A 107 10.84 2.64 -13.69
C MET A 107 10.03 1.50 -13.06
N THR A 108 10.39 0.27 -13.38
CA THR A 108 9.70 -0.94 -12.90
C THR A 108 10.68 -1.80 -12.10
N LEU A 109 10.28 -2.20 -10.89
CA LEU A 109 11.04 -3.14 -10.08
C LEU A 109 10.88 -4.56 -10.65
N CYS A 110 11.98 -5.15 -11.10
CA CYS A 110 12.01 -6.50 -11.63
C CYS A 110 12.54 -7.47 -10.57
N LEU A 111 11.87 -8.62 -10.44
CA LEU A 111 12.35 -9.73 -9.63
C LEU A 111 13.62 -10.34 -10.25
N PRO A 112 14.52 -10.93 -9.44
CA PRO A 112 15.68 -11.66 -9.95
C PRO A 112 15.24 -12.79 -10.88
N ASN A 113 15.94 -12.93 -12.01
CA ASN A 113 15.78 -14.06 -12.92
C ASN A 113 16.75 -15.20 -12.54
N GLU A 114 16.66 -16.35 -13.23
CA GLU A 114 17.50 -17.53 -12.97
C GLU A 114 19.02 -17.26 -13.10
N GLU A 115 19.44 -16.27 -13.88
CA GLU A 115 20.85 -15.89 -14.06
C GLU A 115 21.34 -14.94 -12.97
N ASP A 116 20.46 -14.08 -12.47
CA ASP A 116 20.76 -13.09 -11.43
C ASP A 116 20.85 -13.76 -10.05
N HIS A 117 19.75 -14.41 -9.64
CA HIS A 117 19.66 -15.17 -8.40
C HIS A 117 18.41 -16.03 -8.46
N LYS A 118 18.56 -17.35 -8.39
CA LYS A 118 17.44 -18.27 -8.55
C LYS A 118 16.44 -18.16 -7.38
N ILE A 119 15.15 -18.32 -7.67
CA ILE A 119 14.14 -18.41 -6.61
C ILE A 119 14.44 -19.62 -5.71
N PRO A 120 14.53 -19.44 -4.38
CA PRO A 120 14.84 -20.55 -3.48
C PRO A 120 13.78 -21.65 -3.54
N GLU A 121 14.19 -22.90 -3.34
CA GLU A 121 13.29 -24.04 -3.37
C GLU A 121 12.17 -23.88 -2.31
N GLY A 122 10.93 -24.19 -2.70
CA GLY A 122 9.76 -24.01 -1.85
C GLY A 122 9.14 -22.61 -1.87
N PHE A 123 9.76 -21.65 -2.58
CA PHE A 123 9.22 -20.30 -2.76
C PHE A 123 8.62 -20.11 -4.15
N GLY A 124 7.64 -19.21 -4.24
CA GLY A 124 6.96 -18.88 -5.49
C GLY A 124 6.42 -17.46 -5.49
N CYS A 125 6.46 -16.81 -6.66
CA CYS A 125 5.77 -15.54 -6.88
C CYS A 125 4.38 -15.82 -7.44
N ILE A 126 3.37 -15.74 -6.57
CA ILE A 126 1.96 -15.94 -6.93
C ILE A 126 1.28 -14.64 -7.38
N PHE A 127 1.84 -13.48 -7.05
CA PHE A 127 1.21 -12.20 -7.32
C PHE A 127 2.25 -11.10 -7.52
N TYR A 128 2.05 -10.26 -8.53
CA TYR A 128 2.84 -9.06 -8.78
C TYR A 128 1.91 -7.86 -9.01
N ARG A 129 2.27 -6.71 -8.43
CA ARG A 129 1.59 -5.44 -8.66
C ARG A 129 2.57 -4.28 -8.61
N GLU A 130 2.40 -3.37 -9.54
CA GLU A 130 3.06 -2.09 -9.63
C GLU A 130 1.99 -1.00 -9.63
N ALA A 131 2.22 0.06 -8.86
CA ALA A 131 1.28 1.18 -8.76
C ALA A 131 2.03 2.50 -8.90
N LYS A 132 1.51 3.39 -9.74
CA LYS A 132 1.90 4.80 -9.75
C LYS A 132 0.85 5.59 -9.00
N GLU A 133 1.28 6.22 -7.90
CA GLU A 133 0.41 7.03 -7.07
C GLU A 133 0.62 8.53 -7.36
N LYS A 134 -0.47 9.28 -7.49
CA LYS A 134 -0.47 10.75 -7.44
C LYS A 134 -1.30 11.18 -6.25
N ILE A 135 -0.69 11.98 -5.37
CA ILE A 135 -1.29 12.40 -4.11
C ILE A 135 -1.68 13.87 -4.24
N PHE A 136 -2.93 14.17 -3.91
CA PHE A 136 -3.51 15.50 -3.88
C PHE A 136 -4.08 15.78 -2.50
N SER A 137 -3.90 17.01 -2.02
CA SER A 137 -4.58 17.50 -0.82
C SER A 137 -5.81 18.29 -1.26
N ALA A 138 -6.94 18.00 -0.64
CA ALA A 138 -8.20 18.70 -0.84
C ALA A 138 -8.75 19.14 0.53
N THR A 139 -9.44 20.27 0.54
CA THR A 139 -10.15 20.76 1.73
C THR A 139 -11.64 20.59 1.44
N GLY A 140 -12.34 19.87 2.32
CA GLY A 140 -13.80 19.78 2.29
C GLY A 140 -14.43 20.91 3.11
N ASP A 141 -15.69 20.71 3.49
CA ASP A 141 -16.40 21.67 4.34
C ASP A 141 -15.78 21.71 5.75
N GLU A 142 -15.92 22.86 6.43
CA GLU A 142 -15.50 23.07 7.83
C GLU A 142 -14.01 22.80 8.12
N GLU A 143 -13.11 23.16 7.20
CA GLU A 143 -11.64 22.98 7.32
C GLU A 143 -11.16 21.51 7.37
N GLU A 144 -12.04 20.54 7.15
CA GLU A 144 -11.65 19.13 7.09
C GLU A 144 -10.76 18.86 5.87
N ARG A 145 -9.69 18.09 6.07
CA ARG A 145 -8.69 17.85 5.03
C ARG A 145 -8.77 16.41 4.56
N PHE A 146 -8.78 16.26 3.24
CA PHE A 146 -8.77 14.98 2.56
C PHE A 146 -7.49 14.82 1.74
N THR A 147 -6.94 13.62 1.78
CA THR A 147 -5.87 13.19 0.90
C THR A 147 -6.46 12.29 -0.18
N VAL A 148 -6.42 12.74 -1.43
CA VAL A 148 -6.88 11.97 -2.60
C VAL A 148 -5.68 11.35 -3.29
N ILE A 149 -5.66 10.03 -3.35
CA ILE A 149 -4.58 9.25 -3.95
C ILE A 149 -5.14 8.59 -5.22
N VAL A 150 -4.69 9.06 -6.37
CA VAL A 150 -5.02 8.48 -7.67
C VAL A 150 -3.98 7.40 -8.00
N LEU A 151 -4.47 6.22 -8.36
CA LEU A 151 -3.68 5.02 -8.57
C LEU A 151 -3.84 4.54 -10.00
N ASP A 152 -2.72 4.46 -10.71
CA ASP A 152 -2.59 3.75 -11.99
C ASP A 152 -1.80 2.46 -11.72
N GLU A 153 -2.51 1.33 -11.66
CA GLU A 153 -1.97 0.05 -11.22
C GLU A 153 -1.96 -0.95 -12.35
N LYS A 154 -0.89 -1.75 -12.40
CA LYS A 154 -0.77 -2.91 -13.28
C LYS A 154 -0.24 -4.10 -12.49
N GLY A 155 -0.67 -5.29 -12.83
CA GLY A 155 -0.23 -6.49 -12.12
C GLY A 155 -0.74 -7.77 -12.74
N TRP A 156 -0.40 -8.89 -12.16
CA TRP A 156 -0.93 -10.20 -12.52
C TRP A 156 -1.08 -11.06 -11.27
N ASP A 157 -2.00 -12.00 -11.35
CA ASP A 157 -2.32 -12.96 -10.29
C ASP A 157 -2.24 -14.37 -10.86
N SER A 158 -1.55 -15.28 -10.15
CA SER A 158 -1.40 -16.68 -10.53
C SER A 158 -2.69 -17.48 -10.47
N ASP A 159 -3.74 -16.96 -9.83
CA ASP A 159 -5.05 -17.61 -9.75
C ASP A 159 -5.79 -17.64 -11.12
N SER A 160 -5.26 -16.92 -12.12
CA SER A 160 -5.69 -17.04 -13.51
C SER A 160 -4.77 -18.01 -14.27
N THR A 161 -5.37 -18.95 -15.02
CA THR A 161 -4.68 -19.99 -15.81
C THR A 161 -3.66 -19.45 -16.82
N GLU A 162 -3.64 -18.15 -17.05
CA GLU A 162 -2.65 -17.42 -17.84
C GLU A 162 -2.26 -16.16 -17.06
N LYS A 163 -0.95 -15.84 -16.96
CA LYS A 163 -0.46 -14.59 -16.35
C LYS A 163 -0.92 -13.39 -17.18
N ARG A 164 -2.17 -12.98 -17.00
CA ARG A 164 -2.75 -11.86 -17.73
C ARG A 164 -2.48 -10.59 -16.96
N GLU A 165 -1.79 -9.66 -17.60
CA GLU A 165 -1.62 -8.32 -17.05
C GLU A 165 -3.01 -7.66 -16.93
N GLN A 166 -3.35 -7.24 -15.72
CA GLN A 166 -4.54 -6.49 -15.39
C GLN A 166 -4.13 -5.05 -15.12
N LYS A 167 -4.81 -4.11 -15.77
CA LYS A 167 -4.71 -2.69 -15.47
C LYS A 167 -5.90 -2.26 -14.64
N GLN A 168 -5.64 -1.58 -13.54
CA GLN A 168 -6.65 -1.07 -12.64
C GLN A 168 -6.38 0.41 -12.36
N PHE A 169 -7.35 1.25 -12.71
CA PHE A 169 -7.42 2.61 -12.22
C PHE A 169 -8.20 2.62 -10.90
N GLY A 170 -7.69 3.33 -9.91
CA GLY A 170 -8.33 3.43 -8.61
C GLY A 170 -8.12 4.79 -7.97
N ILE A 171 -9.07 5.19 -7.14
CA ILE A 171 -8.96 6.40 -6.31
C ILE A 171 -9.14 5.98 -4.86
N ARG A 172 -8.20 6.37 -4.00
CA ARG A 172 -8.33 6.24 -2.55
C ARG A 172 -8.49 7.62 -1.96
N VAL A 173 -9.40 7.74 -1.00
CA VAL A 173 -9.62 8.97 -0.26
C VAL A 173 -9.39 8.69 1.21
N VAL A 174 -8.53 9.50 1.82
CA VAL A 174 -8.20 9.44 3.24
C VAL A 174 -8.67 10.73 3.88
N MET A 175 -9.48 10.62 4.93
CA MET A 175 -9.82 11.75 5.79
C MET A 175 -8.68 11.92 6.80
N ASN A 176 -8.09 13.12 6.85
CA ASN A 176 -6.90 13.34 7.67
C ASN A 176 -7.22 13.19 9.15
N SER A 177 -8.38 13.68 9.58
CA SER A 177 -8.79 13.60 10.98
C SER A 177 -8.98 12.16 11.48
N TRP A 178 -9.51 11.24 10.65
CA TRP A 178 -9.50 9.81 10.96
C TRP A 178 -8.10 9.22 11.06
N SER A 179 -7.17 9.65 10.20
CA SER A 179 -5.80 9.16 10.26
C SER A 179 -5.10 9.62 11.53
N GLU A 180 -5.30 10.88 11.92
CA GLU A 180 -4.75 11.45 13.16
C GLU A 180 -5.29 10.70 14.39
N SER A 181 -6.61 10.49 14.48
CA SER A 181 -7.21 9.75 15.61
C SER A 181 -6.82 8.26 15.63
N LEU A 182 -6.87 7.56 14.50
CA LEU A 182 -6.58 6.12 14.43
C LEU A 182 -5.10 5.79 14.61
N LEU A 183 -4.21 6.74 14.33
CA LEU A 183 -2.76 6.60 14.52
C LEU A 183 -2.27 7.25 15.83
N SER A 184 -3.18 7.85 16.61
CA SER A 184 -2.87 8.43 17.92
C SER A 184 -2.22 7.37 18.82
N PRO A 185 -1.06 7.65 19.44
CA PRO A 185 -0.44 6.76 20.42
C PRO A 185 -1.37 6.47 21.61
N GLU A 186 -2.28 7.39 21.90
CA GLU A 186 -3.21 7.32 23.03
C GLU A 186 -4.37 6.35 22.75
N GLN A 187 -4.59 5.97 21.48
CA GLN A 187 -5.67 5.07 21.03
C GLN A 187 -7.04 5.46 21.60
N ASP A 188 -7.26 6.76 21.72
CA ASP A 188 -8.40 7.40 22.37
C ASP A 188 -9.65 7.46 21.48
N TRP A 189 -9.56 6.96 20.25
CA TRP A 189 -10.69 6.94 19.32
C TRP A 189 -11.76 5.91 19.72
N THR A 190 -13.01 6.26 19.49
CA THR A 190 -14.16 5.37 19.60
C THR A 190 -14.79 5.08 18.23
N PRO A 191 -15.39 3.90 18.02
CA PRO A 191 -16.16 3.63 16.80
C PRO A 191 -17.23 4.68 16.52
N GLU A 192 -17.88 5.21 17.57
CA GLU A 192 -18.93 6.22 17.48
C GLU A 192 -18.41 7.52 16.86
N GLU A 193 -17.21 7.96 17.21
CA GLU A 193 -16.58 9.15 16.62
C GLU A 193 -16.23 8.96 15.14
N VAL A 194 -15.82 7.76 14.75
CA VAL A 194 -15.58 7.42 13.35
C VAL A 194 -16.90 7.47 12.57
N VAL A 195 -17.96 6.85 13.11
CA VAL A 195 -19.29 6.83 12.49
C VAL A 195 -19.90 8.23 12.42
N ALA A 196 -19.72 9.07 13.44
CA ALA A 196 -20.23 10.44 13.48
C ALA A 196 -19.64 11.37 12.41
N ARG A 197 -18.57 10.95 11.73
CA ARG A 197 -17.92 11.70 10.64
C ARG A 197 -18.13 11.05 9.26
N LEU A 198 -18.87 9.96 9.21
CA LEU A 198 -19.09 9.21 7.98
C LEU A 198 -19.86 10.02 6.95
N ASP A 199 -20.83 10.83 7.39
CA ASP A 199 -21.57 11.79 6.57
C ASP A 199 -20.63 12.75 5.81
N LYS A 200 -19.70 13.40 6.53
CA LYS A 200 -18.70 14.31 5.94
C LYS A 200 -17.83 13.61 4.91
N TYR A 201 -17.41 12.39 5.21
CA TYR A 201 -16.65 11.57 4.27
C TYR A 201 -17.47 11.26 3.00
N MET A 202 -18.75 10.92 3.16
CA MET A 202 -19.65 10.62 2.05
C MET A 202 -20.00 11.86 1.20
N ASP A 203 -20.14 13.04 1.80
CA ASP A 203 -20.37 14.30 1.09
C ASP A 203 -19.16 14.68 0.24
N PHE A 204 -17.95 14.53 0.79
CA PHE A 204 -16.72 14.73 0.04
C PHE A 204 -16.59 13.73 -1.11
N LEU A 205 -16.85 12.44 -0.86
CA LEU A 205 -16.83 11.42 -1.91
C LEU A 205 -17.82 11.71 -3.03
N SER A 206 -19.03 12.18 -2.68
CA SER A 206 -20.04 12.57 -3.65
C SER A 206 -19.57 13.75 -4.50
N SER A 207 -19.00 14.77 -3.88
CA SER A 207 -18.43 15.94 -4.58
C SER A 207 -17.27 15.57 -5.50
N LEU A 208 -16.34 14.75 -5.01
CA LEU A 208 -15.20 14.25 -5.79
C LEU A 208 -15.66 13.42 -6.98
N LYS A 209 -16.65 12.55 -6.79
CA LYS A 209 -17.23 11.74 -7.85
C LYS A 209 -17.83 12.63 -8.94
N ASN A 210 -18.65 13.60 -8.56
CA ASN A 210 -19.25 14.54 -9.51
C ASN A 210 -18.17 15.30 -10.30
N TYR A 211 -17.13 15.79 -9.62
CA TYR A 211 -16.01 16.47 -10.28
C TYR A 211 -15.27 15.58 -11.29
N LEU A 212 -15.11 14.29 -10.99
CA LEU A 212 -14.34 13.38 -11.83
C LEU A 212 -15.16 12.74 -12.96
N PHE A 213 -16.48 12.68 -12.82
CA PHE A 213 -17.32 11.82 -13.67
C PHE A 213 -18.61 12.47 -14.20
N ASP A 214 -19.00 13.68 -13.78
CA ASP A 214 -20.22 14.37 -14.28
C ASP A 214 -20.02 15.11 -15.62
N ASP A 215 -18.91 14.89 -16.33
CA ASP A 215 -18.71 15.35 -17.72
C ASP A 215 -19.18 14.32 -18.79
N PHE A 216 -20.15 13.43 -18.46
CA PHE A 216 -20.77 12.48 -19.39
C PHE A 216 -22.30 12.55 -19.40
#